data_AF-A0A1H9Z3F3-F1
#
_entry.id   AF-A0A1H9Z3F3-F1
#
_cell.length_a   1.000
_cell.length_b   1.000
_cell.length_c   1.000
_cell.angle_alpha   90.00
_cell.angle_beta   90.00
_cell.angle_gamma   90.00
#
_symmetry.space_group_name_H-M   'P 1'
#
loop_
_entity.id
_entity.type
_entity.pdbx_description
1 polymer ?
#
loop_
_entity_poly.entity_id
_entity_poly.type
_entity_poly.pdbx_seq_one_letter_code
_entity_poly.pdbx_strand_id
1 'polypeptide(L)'
;MTVERTVRLQFDESARTAGTHSNLSAVRSDGAALWVAGDETATIERLVADAPGEPHRYAQQTGFRLADLVELPAPGDEEDEEDEADIEGLARDGCFLWAVGSHSLRRKQIKTGHSGDKALRRLAAVTGQPNRQLLVRLPVGVVDGLPTVVRELEQGGVRHRAASFGLHGTDLRDVLADDEHLGAFLPLPGKDNGLDVEGIAVAGPRVYLGLRGPVLRGWAVVLELRPEVDPDAPERLRLTAFEDSRPYRKHVLRLRGLGVRDLCPHGDDLLVLAGPTMDLDGPVHVYRWHGALRADSPQVVRGDLLTRELDLPYGDGHDHAEGIGVLGPADGPRLLVVYDSPSPARLTDDGSVLADVVRLPGAPGGSAPDTGGVPSAQEPPAGSAARGAASPDVHLREITDDNREAVRALRVRGRQKRFVASVSRSLRDAAGTPKAEPWYRAVYCGDEPVGFVMLSWKPRRGRYRGRHFLWRLLIDKRYQGRGIGRAVLTQLVDLVRADGGTELLTSYEPGKGGPWPFYERFGFRPTGEEDDGEIVLRLPLPAP
;
A
#
# COMPACT_ATOMS: atom_id res chain seq x y z
N MET A 1 16.83 -14.92 -9.75
CA MET A 1 16.76 -15.01 -8.28
C MET A 1 17.65 -13.91 -7.75
N THR A 2 17.08 -12.81 -7.26
CA THR A 2 17.79 -11.54 -7.02
C THR A 2 17.89 -11.17 -5.53
N VAL A 3 17.14 -11.85 -4.65
CA VAL A 3 17.13 -11.63 -3.19
C VAL A 3 18.20 -12.49 -2.53
N GLU A 4 19.14 -11.83 -1.84
CA GLU A 4 20.23 -12.50 -1.10
C GLU A 4 19.73 -13.00 0.27
N ARG A 5 18.99 -12.15 0.98
CA ARG A 5 18.37 -12.45 2.28
C ARG A 5 17.24 -11.49 2.58
N THR A 6 16.49 -11.76 3.65
CA THR A 6 15.49 -10.83 4.19
C THR A 6 15.96 -10.20 5.49
N VAL A 7 15.36 -9.06 5.84
CA VAL A 7 15.56 -8.35 7.11
C VAL A 7 14.21 -8.14 7.77
N ARG A 8 14.13 -8.39 9.08
CA ARG A 8 12.90 -8.19 9.85
C ARG A 8 12.78 -6.75 10.33
N LEU A 9 11.70 -6.08 9.98
CA LEU A 9 11.32 -4.76 10.48
C LEU A 9 10.26 -4.93 11.57
N GLN A 10 10.66 -4.77 12.82
CA GLN A 10 9.82 -4.97 13.99
C GLN A 10 9.32 -3.62 14.52
N PHE A 11 8.02 -3.40 14.38
CA PHE A 11 7.31 -2.22 14.86
C PHE A 11 6.67 -2.50 16.21
N ASP A 12 6.42 -1.46 17.00
CA ASP A 12 5.76 -1.51 18.30
C ASP A 12 4.25 -1.80 18.16
N GLU A 13 3.63 -2.22 19.27
CA GLU A 13 2.24 -2.67 19.30
C GLU A 13 1.25 -1.60 18.85
N SER A 14 1.53 -0.32 19.12
CA SER A 14 0.71 0.81 18.69
C SER A 14 0.62 0.90 17.16
N ALA A 15 1.76 0.85 16.46
CA ALA A 15 1.82 0.88 14.99
C ALA A 15 1.17 -0.37 14.38
N ARG A 16 1.34 -1.55 15.01
CA ARG A 16 0.66 -2.78 14.58
C ARG A 16 -0.85 -2.72 14.73
N THR A 17 -1.33 -2.15 15.84
CA THR A 17 -2.76 -2.00 16.12
C THR A 17 -3.41 -0.98 15.18
N ALA A 18 -2.69 0.09 14.84
CA ALA A 18 -3.14 1.10 13.88
C ALA A 18 -3.08 0.62 12.42
N GLY A 19 -2.27 -0.41 12.13
CA GLY A 19 -2.11 -0.93 10.76
C GLY A 19 -1.06 -0.20 9.92
N THR A 20 -0.39 0.80 10.49
CA THR A 20 0.52 1.71 9.76
C THR A 20 1.91 1.11 9.47
N HIS A 21 2.21 -0.03 10.09
CA HIS A 21 3.48 -0.76 9.95
C HIS A 21 3.66 -1.54 8.64
N SER A 22 2.59 -1.80 7.87
CA SER A 22 2.66 -2.67 6.69
C SER A 22 2.80 -1.95 5.35
N ASN A 23 2.45 -0.66 5.29
CA ASN A 23 2.45 0.10 4.05
C ASN A 23 3.67 1.02 4.04
N LEU A 24 4.82 0.50 3.61
CA LEU A 24 6.08 1.23 3.62
C LEU A 24 6.38 1.78 2.23
N SER A 25 6.29 3.10 2.09
CA SER A 25 6.57 3.85 0.86
C SER A 25 8.05 4.25 0.78
N ALA A 26 8.68 4.61 1.91
CA ALA A 26 10.03 5.17 1.92
C ALA A 26 10.96 4.48 2.92
N VAL A 27 12.27 4.42 2.59
CA VAL A 27 13.30 3.86 3.47
C VAL A 27 14.68 4.49 3.28
N ARG A 28 15.37 4.87 4.36
CA ARG A 28 16.76 5.36 4.33
C ARG A 28 17.59 4.86 5.51
N SER A 29 18.74 4.27 5.23
CA SER A 29 19.72 3.89 6.25
C SER A 29 20.51 5.10 6.75
N ASP A 30 20.78 5.14 8.05
CA ASP A 30 21.60 6.16 8.71
C ASP A 30 22.43 5.50 9.83
N GLY A 31 23.54 4.86 9.42
CA GLY A 31 24.37 4.06 10.31
C GLY A 31 23.59 2.87 10.91
N ALA A 32 23.44 2.85 12.23
CA ALA A 32 22.66 1.84 12.94
C ALA A 32 21.14 2.06 12.86
N ALA A 33 20.70 3.23 12.40
CA ALA A 33 19.28 3.54 12.27
C ALA A 33 18.77 3.26 10.85
N LEU A 34 17.47 2.95 10.78
CA LEU A 34 16.70 2.89 9.56
C LEU A 34 15.50 3.82 9.70
N TRP A 35 15.44 4.82 8.84
CA TRP A 35 14.28 5.68 8.68
C TRP A 35 13.29 5.03 7.72
N VAL A 36 12.03 4.95 8.11
CA VAL A 36 10.93 4.47 7.25
C VAL A 36 9.72 5.39 7.40
N ALA A 37 8.89 5.43 6.36
CA ALA A 37 7.60 6.11 6.39
C ALA A 37 6.59 5.30 5.56
N GLY A 38 5.31 5.57 5.80
CA GLY A 38 4.19 5.00 5.04
C GLY A 38 3.30 6.08 4.44
N ASP A 39 2.51 5.69 3.44
CA ASP A 39 1.60 6.54 2.67
C ASP A 39 0.37 7.00 3.48
N GLU A 40 -0.09 6.18 4.43
CA GLU A 40 -1.30 6.47 5.23
C GLU A 40 -1.05 7.38 6.46
N THR A 41 0.19 7.83 6.73
CA THR A 41 0.49 8.57 7.97
C THR A 41 1.30 9.84 7.77
N ALA A 42 1.10 10.80 8.67
CA ALA A 42 1.98 11.96 8.83
C ALA A 42 3.11 11.70 9.85
N THR A 43 3.67 10.48 9.86
CA THR A 43 4.76 10.10 10.77
C THR A 43 5.98 9.57 10.02
N ILE A 44 7.15 9.84 10.59
CA ILE A 44 8.42 9.22 10.22
C ILE A 44 8.81 8.30 11.35
N GLU A 45 9.23 7.08 11.03
CA GLU A 45 9.62 6.08 12.00
C GLU A 45 11.13 5.84 11.93
N ARG A 46 11.76 5.68 13.09
CA ARG A 46 13.14 5.19 13.21
C ARG A 46 13.14 3.81 13.83
N LEU A 47 13.80 2.87 13.18
CA LEU A 47 14.14 1.57 13.72
C LEU A 47 15.65 1.45 13.92
N VAL A 48 16.08 0.60 14.84
CA VAL A 48 17.48 0.40 15.22
C VAL A 48 17.93 -1.02 14.88
N ALA A 49 19.07 -1.13 14.21
CA ALA A 49 19.63 -2.40 13.79
C ALA A 49 20.17 -3.21 14.96
N ASP A 50 19.98 -4.53 14.91
CA ASP A 50 20.62 -5.46 15.83
C ASP A 50 22.14 -5.56 15.62
N ALA A 51 22.56 -5.52 14.35
CA ALA A 51 23.95 -5.52 13.92
C ALA A 51 24.18 -4.47 12.82
N PRO A 52 24.67 -3.26 13.14
CA PRO A 52 24.75 -2.14 12.18
C PRO A 52 25.52 -2.43 10.88
N GLY A 53 26.50 -3.34 10.91
CA GLY A 53 27.28 -3.72 9.71
C GLY A 53 26.59 -4.74 8.80
N GLU A 54 25.72 -5.59 9.36
CA GLU A 54 24.99 -6.61 8.62
C GLU A 54 23.66 -6.88 9.34
N PRO A 55 22.67 -6.00 9.18
CA PRO A 55 21.46 -6.04 9.97
C PRO A 55 20.62 -7.24 9.59
N HIS A 56 20.20 -8.05 10.56
CA HIS A 56 19.19 -9.10 10.34
C HIS A 56 17.81 -8.66 10.82
N ARG A 57 17.78 -7.69 11.74
CA ARG A 57 16.57 -7.11 12.28
C ARG A 57 16.77 -5.63 12.57
N TYR A 58 15.74 -4.84 12.28
CA TYR A 58 15.54 -3.50 12.81
C TYR A 58 14.36 -3.52 13.79
N ALA A 59 14.52 -2.95 14.98
CA ALA A 59 13.51 -2.93 16.05
C ALA A 59 13.56 -1.59 16.81
N GLN A 60 13.06 -1.53 18.05
CA GLN A 60 13.11 -0.34 18.91
C GLN A 60 12.55 0.90 18.21
N GLN A 61 11.30 0.81 17.76
CA GLN A 61 10.65 1.87 17.00
C GLN A 61 10.62 3.18 17.79
N THR A 62 10.82 4.28 17.09
CA THR A 62 10.51 5.61 17.59
C THR A 62 9.82 6.40 16.48
N GLY A 63 8.59 6.82 16.74
CA GLY A 63 7.79 7.59 15.78
C GLY A 63 7.85 9.09 16.02
N PHE A 64 7.88 9.84 14.92
CA PHE A 64 7.97 11.28 14.90
C PHE A 64 6.82 11.85 14.06
N ARG A 65 5.90 12.57 14.69
CA ARG A 65 4.80 13.21 13.96
C ARG A 65 5.31 14.47 13.27
N LEU A 66 4.99 14.65 11.99
CA LEU A 66 5.38 15.84 11.24
C LEU A 66 4.84 17.12 11.88
N ALA A 67 3.61 17.09 12.41
CA ALA A 67 2.98 18.22 13.10
C ALA A 67 3.74 18.71 14.35
N ASP A 68 4.59 17.86 14.96
CA ASP A 68 5.41 18.25 16.11
C ASP A 68 6.70 18.99 15.66
N LEU A 69 7.05 18.90 14.37
CA LEU A 69 8.31 19.38 13.80
C LEU A 69 8.12 20.60 12.89
N VAL A 70 7.06 20.60 12.08
CA VAL A 70 6.68 21.66 11.15
C VAL A 70 5.20 22.01 11.30
N GLU A 71 4.82 23.22 10.93
CA GLU A 71 3.42 23.64 10.94
C GLU A 71 2.70 23.06 9.72
N LEU A 72 1.74 22.16 9.95
CA LEU A 72 0.90 21.59 8.91
C LEU A 72 -0.39 22.42 8.73
N PRO A 73 -0.90 22.57 7.51
CA PRO A 73 -2.24 23.09 7.26
C PRO A 73 -3.31 22.38 8.10
N ALA A 74 -4.31 23.15 8.56
CA ALA A 74 -5.44 22.55 9.26
C ALA A 74 -6.21 21.59 8.32
N PRO A 75 -6.69 20.44 8.81
CA PRO A 75 -7.57 19.58 8.05
C PRO A 75 -8.81 20.34 7.60
N GLY A 76 -9.24 20.14 6.35
CA GLY A 76 -10.45 20.73 5.81
C GLY A 76 -11.71 20.12 6.42
N ASP A 77 -12.85 20.79 6.20
CA ASP A 77 -14.15 20.41 6.78
C ASP A 77 -14.76 19.12 6.17
N GLU A 78 -14.07 18.40 5.27
CA GLU A 78 -14.59 17.17 4.64
C GLU A 78 -14.35 15.92 5.52
N GLU A 79 -15.43 15.15 5.79
CA GLU A 79 -15.41 13.89 6.57
C GLU A 79 -14.47 12.77 6.05
N ASP A 80 -13.87 12.92 4.86
CA ASP A 80 -12.92 11.98 4.23
C ASP A 80 -11.45 12.56 4.22
N GLU A 81 -11.17 13.64 4.95
CA GLU A 81 -9.80 14.17 5.15
C GLU A 81 -9.18 13.62 6.43
N GLU A 82 -8.68 12.38 6.36
CA GLU A 82 -7.69 11.92 7.34
C GLU A 82 -6.42 12.79 7.19
N ASP A 83 -5.76 13.15 8.30
CA ASP A 83 -4.52 13.96 8.40
C ASP A 83 -3.32 13.22 7.77
N GLU A 84 -3.43 12.84 6.50
CA GLU A 84 -2.44 12.08 5.74
C GLU A 84 -1.49 13.06 5.05
N ALA A 85 -0.19 12.89 5.32
CA ALA A 85 0.86 13.60 4.61
C ALA A 85 1.32 12.86 3.34
N ASP A 86 1.01 11.55 3.22
CA ASP A 86 1.38 10.72 2.08
C ASP A 86 2.89 10.80 1.82
N ILE A 87 3.69 10.45 2.84
CA ILE A 87 5.15 10.57 2.75
C ILE A 87 5.65 9.49 1.81
N GLU A 88 5.98 9.85 0.59
CA GLU A 88 6.40 8.88 -0.43
C GLU A 88 7.92 8.71 -0.50
N GLY A 89 8.67 9.69 -0.01
CA GLY A 89 10.13 9.69 -0.12
C GLY A 89 10.83 10.22 1.11
N LEU A 90 11.98 9.61 1.43
CA LEU A 90 12.91 10.05 2.47
C LEU A 90 14.29 10.26 1.87
N ALA A 91 15.08 11.22 2.35
CA ALA A 91 16.49 11.35 1.98
C ALA A 91 17.34 11.84 3.14
N ARG A 92 18.61 11.42 3.17
CA ARG A 92 19.55 11.75 4.24
C ARG A 92 20.78 12.42 3.64
N ASP A 93 21.06 13.65 4.06
CA ASP A 93 22.27 14.39 3.67
C ASP A 93 22.75 15.30 4.81
N GLY A 94 24.06 15.36 5.06
CA GLY A 94 24.64 16.19 6.12
C GLY A 94 24.06 15.92 7.51
N CYS A 95 23.46 16.92 8.16
CA CYS A 95 22.72 16.80 9.42
C CYS A 95 21.19 16.81 9.24
N PHE A 96 20.69 16.57 8.03
CA PHE A 96 19.26 16.65 7.72
C PHE A 96 18.68 15.32 7.24
N LEU A 97 17.46 15.06 7.69
CA LEU A 97 16.52 14.15 7.06
C LEU A 97 15.53 14.98 6.25
N TRP A 98 15.26 14.56 5.03
CA TRP A 98 14.27 15.16 4.15
C TRP A 98 13.13 14.18 3.97
N ALA A 99 11.91 14.71 3.85
CA ALA A 99 10.73 13.94 3.48
C ALA A 99 9.91 14.71 2.45
N VAL A 100 9.24 14.00 1.55
CA VAL A 100 8.39 14.60 0.51
C VAL A 100 7.03 13.89 0.49
N GLY A 101 5.96 14.67 0.34
CA GLY A 101 4.63 14.14 0.08
C GLY A 101 4.44 13.76 -1.40
N SER A 102 3.29 13.20 -1.78
CA SER A 102 3.06 12.81 -3.18
C SER A 102 2.84 13.98 -4.16
N HIS A 103 2.49 15.17 -3.69
CA HIS A 103 2.05 16.32 -4.51
C HIS A 103 0.87 16.00 -5.48
N SER A 104 0.21 14.87 -5.27
CA SER A 104 -0.77 14.33 -6.20
C SER A 104 -2.17 14.84 -5.95
N LEU A 105 -2.98 14.86 -7.02
CA LEU A 105 -4.44 14.85 -6.88
C LEU A 105 -4.92 13.40 -6.81
N ARG A 106 -6.07 13.18 -6.16
CA ARG A 106 -6.70 11.87 -6.03
C ARG A 106 -8.07 11.82 -6.67
N ARG A 107 -8.38 10.72 -7.35
CA ARG A 107 -9.74 10.41 -7.81
C ARG A 107 -10.49 9.67 -6.71
N LYS A 108 -11.72 10.09 -6.38
CA LYS A 108 -12.51 9.39 -5.35
C LYS A 108 -12.84 7.96 -5.84
N GLN A 109 -12.41 6.96 -5.06
CA GLN A 109 -12.70 5.56 -5.37
C GLN A 109 -14.21 5.25 -5.29
N ILE A 110 -14.64 4.26 -6.07
CA ILE A 110 -15.96 3.64 -5.93
C ILE A 110 -15.93 2.76 -4.67
N LYS A 111 -16.62 3.21 -3.62
CA LYS A 111 -16.80 2.42 -2.39
C LYS A 111 -17.75 1.22 -2.67
N THR A 112 -17.52 0.11 -1.96
CA THR A 112 -18.34 -1.11 -2.05
C THR A 112 -19.81 -0.76 -1.75
N GLY A 113 -20.72 -1.00 -2.70
CA GLY A 113 -22.15 -0.63 -2.60
C GLY A 113 -22.56 0.62 -3.40
N HIS A 114 -21.63 1.32 -4.05
CA HIS A 114 -21.99 2.37 -5.01
C HIS A 114 -22.31 1.79 -6.39
N SER A 115 -23.48 2.11 -6.92
CA SER A 115 -23.92 1.73 -8.27
C SER A 115 -24.54 2.92 -9.03
N GLY A 116 -24.74 2.75 -10.33
CA GLY A 116 -25.36 3.75 -11.21
C GLY A 116 -24.69 5.13 -11.15
N ASP A 117 -25.52 6.18 -11.15
CA ASP A 117 -25.06 7.58 -11.17
C ASP A 117 -24.22 7.96 -9.95
N LYS A 118 -24.36 7.27 -8.82
CA LYS A 118 -23.56 7.53 -7.61
C LYS A 118 -22.12 7.07 -7.80
N ALA A 119 -21.92 5.90 -8.42
CA ALA A 119 -20.59 5.40 -8.75
C ALA A 119 -19.90 6.30 -9.79
N LEU A 120 -20.64 6.71 -10.83
CA LEU A 120 -20.13 7.60 -11.87
C LEU A 120 -19.75 8.99 -11.32
N ARG A 121 -20.60 9.59 -10.48
CA ARG A 121 -20.31 10.89 -9.85
C ARG A 121 -19.06 10.84 -8.97
N ARG A 122 -18.83 9.74 -8.25
CA ARG A 122 -17.61 9.60 -7.45
C ARG A 122 -16.36 9.49 -8.31
N LEU A 123 -16.39 8.67 -9.36
CA LEU A 123 -15.26 8.60 -10.28
C LEU A 123 -14.96 9.94 -10.95
N ALA A 124 -15.96 10.80 -11.17
CA ALA A 124 -15.74 12.13 -11.73
C ALA A 124 -15.05 13.11 -10.75
N ALA A 125 -15.10 12.84 -9.44
CA ALA A 125 -14.54 13.73 -8.43
C ALA A 125 -13.03 13.56 -8.29
N VAL A 126 -12.31 14.67 -8.49
CA VAL A 126 -10.87 14.81 -8.26
C VAL A 126 -10.68 15.81 -7.12
N THR A 127 -9.90 15.44 -6.11
CA THR A 127 -9.59 16.32 -4.98
C THR A 127 -8.08 16.36 -4.73
N GLY A 128 -7.60 17.43 -4.10
CA GLY A 128 -6.24 17.52 -3.58
C GLY A 128 -6.27 17.56 -2.05
N GLN A 129 -5.12 17.35 -1.43
CA GLN A 129 -4.93 17.54 0.01
C GLN A 129 -3.69 18.40 0.24
N PRO A 130 -3.80 19.54 0.95
CA PRO A 130 -2.66 20.43 1.22
C PRO A 130 -1.51 19.73 1.95
N ASN A 131 -1.82 18.81 2.87
CA ASN A 131 -0.82 18.06 3.64
C ASN A 131 0.03 17.10 2.78
N ARG A 132 -0.36 16.83 1.52
CA ARG A 132 0.45 16.06 0.57
C ARG A 132 1.39 16.93 -0.29
N GLN A 133 1.23 18.26 -0.25
CA GLN A 133 1.98 19.21 -1.08
C GLN A 133 3.22 19.73 -0.34
N LEU A 134 4.01 18.84 0.25
CA LEU A 134 5.14 19.22 1.11
C LEU A 134 6.48 18.64 0.66
N LEU A 135 7.52 19.44 0.90
CA LEU A 135 8.91 19.00 0.99
C LEU A 135 9.45 19.55 2.31
N VAL A 136 9.85 18.68 3.23
CA VAL A 136 10.35 19.07 4.54
C VAL A 136 11.82 18.74 4.69
N ARG A 137 12.53 19.61 5.40
CA ARG A 137 13.91 19.42 5.82
C ARG A 137 13.99 19.49 7.34
N LEU A 138 14.39 18.38 7.96
CA LEU A 138 14.35 18.17 9.40
C LEU A 138 15.78 18.00 9.93
N PRO A 139 16.26 18.86 10.85
CA PRO A 139 17.53 18.62 11.53
C PRO A 139 17.53 17.28 12.28
N VAL A 140 18.65 16.58 12.22
CA VAL A 140 18.88 15.30 12.90
C VAL A 140 19.96 15.50 13.95
N GLY A 141 19.55 15.54 15.22
CA GLY A 141 20.45 15.52 16.36
C GLY A 141 20.78 14.10 16.81
N VAL A 142 21.53 13.99 17.91
CA VAL A 142 21.80 12.71 18.58
C VAL A 142 21.16 12.75 19.97
N VAL A 143 20.26 11.80 20.24
CA VAL A 143 19.62 11.61 21.54
C VAL A 143 19.85 10.16 21.94
N ASP A 144 20.41 9.94 23.12
CA ASP A 144 20.79 8.61 23.63
C ASP A 144 21.65 7.78 22.65
N GLY A 145 22.54 8.46 21.93
CA GLY A 145 23.44 7.84 20.94
C GLY A 145 22.79 7.46 19.62
N LEU A 146 21.51 7.80 19.42
CA LEU A 146 20.75 7.50 18.21
C LEU A 146 20.36 8.78 17.45
N PRO A 147 20.37 8.73 16.10
CA PRO A 147 19.93 9.87 15.30
C PRO A 147 18.44 10.13 15.56
N THR A 148 18.08 11.38 15.77
CA THR A 148 16.74 11.80 16.20
C THR A 148 16.36 13.09 15.48
N VAL A 149 15.24 13.11 14.77
CA VAL A 149 14.74 14.35 14.16
C VAL A 149 14.28 15.31 15.24
N VAL A 150 14.66 16.58 15.11
CA VAL A 150 14.38 17.64 16.08
C VAL A 150 13.92 18.89 15.35
N ARG A 151 13.09 19.71 16.01
CA ARG A 151 12.63 20.98 15.45
C ARG A 151 13.78 21.97 15.23
N GLU A 152 14.79 21.90 16.08
CA GLU A 152 15.96 22.77 16.02
C GLU A 152 17.21 22.03 16.49
N LEU A 153 18.34 22.35 15.88
CA LEU A 153 19.66 21.81 16.20
C LEU A 153 20.70 22.92 16.14
N GLU A 154 21.51 23.07 17.18
CA GLU A 154 22.69 23.92 17.14
C GLU A 154 23.93 23.05 16.93
N GLN A 155 24.64 23.27 15.82
CA GLN A 155 25.82 22.50 15.46
C GLN A 155 26.86 23.42 14.82
N GLY A 156 28.09 23.39 15.33
CA GLY A 156 29.19 24.20 14.78
C GLY A 156 28.94 25.71 14.85
N GLY A 157 28.17 26.20 15.83
CA GLY A 157 27.78 27.60 15.96
C GLY A 157 26.69 28.06 14.98
N VAL A 158 26.12 27.15 14.20
CA VAL A 158 24.98 27.41 13.31
C VAL A 158 23.73 26.77 13.89
N ARG A 159 22.64 27.54 13.95
CA ARG A 159 21.32 27.04 14.36
C ARG A 159 20.55 26.62 13.11
N HIS A 160 20.18 25.36 13.05
CA HIS A 160 19.34 24.76 12.03
C HIS A 160 17.92 24.58 12.56
N ARG A 161 16.92 24.95 11.76
CA ARG A 161 15.49 24.79 12.07
C ARG A 161 14.85 23.86 11.03
N ALA A 162 13.87 23.06 11.48
CA ALA A 162 12.98 22.34 10.60
C ALA A 162 12.23 23.33 9.70
N ALA A 163 12.21 23.05 8.40
CA ALA A 163 11.62 23.95 7.42
C ALA A 163 10.86 23.18 6.34
N SER A 164 9.85 23.83 5.73
CA SER A 164 9.00 23.23 4.70
C SER A 164 8.87 24.11 3.45
N PHE A 165 8.75 23.47 2.29
CA PHE A 165 8.31 24.07 1.04
C PHE A 165 6.91 23.54 0.69
N GLY A 166 6.04 24.41 0.15
CA GLY A 166 4.69 24.06 -0.32
C GLY A 166 3.56 24.14 0.72
N LEU A 167 3.89 24.18 2.02
CA LEU A 167 2.85 24.32 3.07
C LEU A 167 2.36 25.77 3.27
N HIS A 168 3.16 26.76 2.89
CA HIS A 168 2.87 28.18 3.09
C HIS A 168 3.22 29.00 1.85
N GLY A 169 2.21 29.28 1.01
CA GLY A 169 2.39 30.05 -0.21
C GLY A 169 2.54 29.17 -1.45
N THR A 170 3.53 29.46 -2.28
CA THR A 170 3.76 28.76 -3.55
C THR A 170 4.20 27.31 -3.31
N ASP A 171 3.51 26.37 -3.94
CA ASP A 171 3.83 24.94 -3.91
C ASP A 171 4.49 24.46 -5.21
N LEU A 172 4.79 23.15 -5.28
CA LEU A 172 5.41 22.57 -6.47
C LEU A 172 4.49 22.65 -7.70
N ARG A 173 3.18 22.56 -7.51
CA ARG A 173 2.19 22.59 -8.60
C ARG A 173 2.13 23.99 -9.19
N ASP A 174 2.18 25.03 -8.36
CA ASP A 174 2.30 26.42 -8.80
C ASP A 174 3.58 26.64 -9.62
N VAL A 175 4.72 26.12 -9.14
CA VAL A 175 6.02 26.21 -9.83
C VAL A 175 5.99 25.53 -11.20
N LEU A 176 5.20 24.47 -11.36
CA LEU A 176 5.08 23.68 -12.58
C LEU A 176 3.95 24.13 -13.51
N ALA A 177 3.12 25.10 -13.10
CA ALA A 177 1.87 25.46 -13.79
C ALA A 177 2.08 25.81 -15.27
N ASP A 178 3.14 26.56 -15.56
CA ASP A 178 3.49 27.01 -16.91
C ASP A 178 4.55 26.12 -17.60
N ASP A 179 4.88 24.95 -17.03
CA ASP A 179 5.80 24.01 -17.71
C ASP A 179 5.14 23.43 -18.96
N GLU A 180 5.81 23.59 -20.10
CA GLU A 180 5.31 23.17 -21.41
C GLU A 180 5.05 21.65 -21.53
N HIS A 181 5.65 20.83 -20.66
CA HIS A 181 5.49 19.38 -20.66
C HIS A 181 4.59 18.89 -19.51
N LEU A 182 4.69 19.49 -18.33
CA LEU A 182 4.08 19.00 -17.08
C LEU A 182 2.77 19.73 -16.74
N GLY A 183 2.61 20.99 -17.13
CA GLY A 183 1.44 21.81 -16.79
C GLY A 183 0.12 21.15 -17.19
N ALA A 184 0.07 20.51 -18.37
CA ALA A 184 -1.11 19.80 -18.87
C ALA A 184 -1.51 18.57 -18.03
N PHE A 185 -0.60 18.03 -17.22
CA PHE A 185 -0.84 16.85 -16.38
C PHE A 185 -1.20 17.21 -14.93
N LEU A 186 -0.97 18.46 -14.50
CA LEU A 186 -1.30 18.89 -13.14
C LEU A 186 -2.78 18.70 -12.79
N PRO A 187 -3.77 18.96 -13.66
CA PRO A 187 -5.18 18.73 -13.32
C PRO A 187 -5.57 17.24 -13.18
N LEU A 188 -4.70 16.31 -13.55
CA LEU A 188 -4.97 14.87 -13.51
C LEU A 188 -4.60 14.28 -12.13
N PRO A 189 -5.34 13.25 -11.67
CA PRO A 189 -4.95 12.46 -10.50
C PRO A 189 -3.61 11.72 -10.70
N GLY A 190 -2.85 11.51 -9.63
CA GLY A 190 -1.54 10.81 -9.69
C GLY A 190 -1.65 9.41 -10.31
N LYS A 191 -2.62 8.61 -9.83
CA LYS A 191 -2.94 7.26 -10.38
C LYS A 191 -3.51 7.26 -11.81
N ASP A 192 -3.75 8.44 -12.39
CA ASP A 192 -4.15 8.64 -13.79
C ASP A 192 -3.02 9.28 -14.62
N ASN A 193 -1.76 9.10 -14.20
CA ASN A 193 -0.57 9.71 -14.81
C ASN A 193 -0.51 11.25 -14.65
N GLY A 194 -1.18 11.80 -13.65
CA GLY A 194 -0.98 13.18 -13.20
C GLY A 194 0.33 13.35 -12.44
N LEU A 195 0.55 14.55 -11.87
CA LEU A 195 1.72 14.79 -11.01
C LEU A 195 1.66 13.87 -9.80
N ASP A 196 2.77 13.17 -9.58
CA ASP A 196 2.92 12.22 -8.50
C ASP A 196 4.41 12.04 -8.18
N VAL A 197 4.84 12.59 -7.05
CA VAL A 197 6.23 12.56 -6.57
C VAL A 197 6.36 11.38 -5.64
N GLU A 198 7.32 10.49 -5.89
CA GLU A 198 7.60 9.40 -4.95
C GLU A 198 9.07 9.39 -4.54
N GLY A 199 9.99 9.43 -5.51
CA GLY A 199 11.41 9.41 -5.19
C GLY A 199 11.98 10.75 -4.74
N ILE A 200 12.86 10.71 -3.74
CA ILE A 200 13.70 11.86 -3.35
C ILE A 200 15.15 11.46 -3.12
N ALA A 201 16.06 12.24 -3.68
CA ALA A 201 17.48 12.20 -3.38
C ALA A 201 18.00 13.61 -3.08
N VAL A 202 18.97 13.73 -2.16
CA VAL A 202 19.59 15.00 -1.81
C VAL A 202 21.10 14.87 -1.86
N ALA A 203 21.75 15.87 -2.45
CA ALA A 203 23.20 15.97 -2.52
C ALA A 203 23.61 17.43 -2.32
N GLY A 204 23.99 17.78 -1.09
CA GLY A 204 24.29 19.16 -0.71
C GLY A 204 23.07 20.08 -0.96
N PRO A 205 23.20 21.14 -1.78
CA PRO A 205 22.10 22.09 -2.01
C PRO A 205 21.06 21.61 -3.03
N ARG A 206 21.27 20.43 -3.65
CA ARG A 206 20.42 19.93 -4.73
C ARG A 206 19.46 18.87 -4.20
N VAL A 207 18.18 19.03 -4.51
CA VAL A 207 17.12 18.06 -4.21
C VAL A 207 16.56 17.54 -5.52
N TYR A 208 16.59 16.23 -5.70
CA TYR A 208 16.03 15.54 -6.86
C TYR A 208 14.70 14.92 -6.48
N LEU A 209 13.63 15.26 -7.21
CA LEU A 209 12.30 14.67 -7.05
C LEU A 209 11.98 13.80 -8.26
N GLY A 210 11.83 12.50 -8.02
CA GLY A 210 11.44 11.51 -9.01
C GLY A 210 9.92 11.46 -9.14
N LEU A 211 9.44 11.56 -10.38
CA LEU A 211 8.01 11.51 -10.65
C LEU A 211 7.58 10.09 -11.03
N ARG A 212 6.64 9.50 -10.27
CA ARG A 212 5.88 8.33 -10.75
C ARG A 212 5.07 8.73 -11.97
N GLY A 213 4.42 9.88 -11.90
CA GLY A 213 3.67 10.48 -13.00
C GLY A 213 3.94 11.98 -13.09
N PRO A 214 3.90 12.58 -14.30
CA PRO A 214 3.57 11.96 -15.58
C PRO A 214 4.77 11.26 -16.24
N VAL A 215 4.49 10.18 -16.99
CA VAL A 215 5.43 9.58 -17.95
C VAL A 215 5.09 10.00 -19.39
N LEU A 216 6.09 10.52 -20.10
CA LEU A 216 5.93 11.16 -21.41
C LEU A 216 6.45 10.25 -22.52
N ARG A 217 5.57 9.53 -23.23
CA ARG A 217 5.95 8.58 -24.31
C ARG A 217 7.06 7.59 -23.89
N GLY A 218 7.03 7.15 -22.63
CA GLY A 218 7.99 6.24 -22.03
C GLY A 218 9.26 6.89 -21.47
N TRP A 219 9.23 8.21 -21.27
CA TRP A 219 10.25 8.96 -20.56
C TRP A 219 9.72 9.36 -19.19
N ALA A 220 10.38 8.90 -18.13
CA ALA A 220 10.13 9.36 -16.77
C ALA A 220 10.81 10.70 -16.54
N VAL A 221 10.36 11.43 -15.53
CA VAL A 221 10.83 12.78 -15.23
C VAL A 221 11.44 12.82 -13.83
N VAL A 222 12.58 13.49 -13.71
CA VAL A 222 13.18 13.85 -12.42
C VAL A 222 13.37 15.36 -12.40
N LEU A 223 12.85 16.04 -11.38
CA LEU A 223 13.04 17.46 -11.15
C LEU A 223 14.26 17.67 -10.26
N GLU A 224 15.11 18.65 -10.59
CA GLU A 224 16.21 19.09 -9.72
C GLU A 224 15.86 20.49 -9.19
N LEU A 225 15.82 20.63 -7.86
CA LEU A 225 15.49 21.85 -7.12
C LEU A 225 16.69 22.32 -6.30
N ARG A 226 16.71 23.62 -5.96
CA ARG A 226 17.66 24.20 -4.99
C ARG A 226 16.91 24.93 -3.86
N PRO A 227 16.30 24.18 -2.93
CA PRO A 227 15.63 24.78 -1.79
C PRO A 227 16.65 25.35 -0.79
N GLU A 228 16.41 26.57 -0.34
CA GLU A 228 17.16 27.22 0.75
C GLU A 228 16.20 27.71 1.83
N VAL A 229 16.71 27.95 3.03
CA VAL A 229 15.93 28.56 4.11
C VAL A 229 15.61 30.00 3.74
N ASP A 230 14.36 30.40 3.93
CA ASP A 230 14.01 31.81 3.82
C ASP A 230 14.66 32.59 4.98
N PRO A 231 15.51 33.60 4.69
CA PRO A 231 16.18 34.38 5.73
C PRO A 231 15.20 35.15 6.63
N ASP A 232 14.02 35.50 6.12
CA ASP A 232 13.00 36.25 6.84
C ASP A 232 11.98 35.33 7.54
N ALA A 233 11.93 34.05 7.16
CA ALA A 233 11.04 33.03 7.71
C ALA A 233 11.76 31.67 7.83
N PRO A 234 12.60 31.44 8.87
CA PRO A 234 13.50 30.29 8.94
C PRO A 234 12.84 28.90 8.98
N GLU A 235 11.53 28.85 9.20
CA GLU A 235 10.67 27.66 9.09
C GLU A 235 10.21 27.35 7.66
N ARG A 236 10.54 28.20 6.70
CA ARG A 236 10.16 28.06 5.28
C ARG A 236 11.37 27.78 4.42
N LEU A 237 11.15 26.98 3.40
CA LEU A 237 12.06 26.77 2.30
C LEU A 237 11.55 27.56 1.09
N ARG A 238 12.46 28.23 0.38
CA ARG A 238 12.20 28.87 -0.91
C ARG A 238 13.09 28.26 -1.98
N LEU A 239 12.61 28.21 -3.22
CA LEU A 239 13.42 27.73 -4.33
C LEU A 239 14.33 28.85 -4.84
N THR A 240 15.61 28.56 -4.96
CA THR A 240 16.55 29.44 -5.67
C THR A 240 16.61 29.08 -7.14
N ALA A 241 16.73 30.10 -7.97
CA ALA A 241 16.86 29.91 -9.40
C ALA A 241 18.22 29.31 -9.76
N PHE A 242 18.24 28.50 -10.82
CA PHE A 242 19.45 28.06 -11.49
C PHE A 242 20.05 29.20 -12.33
N GLU A 243 21.21 28.94 -12.94
CA GLU A 243 21.97 29.92 -13.73
C GLU A 243 21.16 30.47 -14.92
N ASP A 244 20.17 29.71 -15.40
CA ASP A 244 19.23 30.07 -16.46
C ASP A 244 17.95 30.77 -15.94
N SER A 245 17.96 31.22 -14.68
CA SER A 245 16.83 31.85 -13.97
C SER A 245 15.60 30.95 -13.77
N ARG A 246 15.67 29.66 -14.07
CA ARG A 246 14.55 28.74 -13.81
C ARG A 246 14.54 28.27 -12.35
N PRO A 247 13.36 28.07 -11.74
CA PRO A 247 13.26 27.59 -10.36
C PRO A 247 13.57 26.09 -10.20
N TYR A 248 13.65 25.34 -11.30
CA TYR A 248 14.01 23.93 -11.33
C TYR A 248 14.66 23.55 -12.66
N ARG A 249 15.35 22.41 -12.68
CA ARG A 249 15.74 21.71 -13.91
C ARG A 249 14.94 20.42 -14.06
N LYS A 250 14.80 19.97 -15.30
CA LYS A 250 14.02 18.78 -15.65
C LYS A 250 14.89 17.79 -16.41
N HIS A 251 15.11 16.63 -15.83
CA HIS A 251 15.80 15.51 -16.46
C HIS A 251 14.77 14.48 -16.91
N VAL A 252 15.03 13.84 -18.05
CA VAL A 252 14.14 12.80 -18.58
C VAL A 252 14.89 11.50 -18.77
N LEU A 253 14.36 10.41 -18.20
CA LEU A 253 15.00 9.10 -18.17
C LEU A 253 14.23 8.11 -19.03
N ARG A 254 14.93 7.34 -19.87
CA ARG A 254 14.30 6.32 -20.72
C ARG A 254 13.95 5.05 -19.93
N LEU A 255 12.94 5.13 -19.07
CA LEU A 255 12.43 4.02 -18.25
C LEU A 255 11.34 3.18 -18.95
N ARG A 256 11.16 3.37 -20.27
CA ARG A 256 10.34 2.53 -21.15
C ARG A 256 8.85 2.45 -20.76
N GLY A 257 8.31 3.50 -20.14
CA GLY A 257 6.90 3.55 -19.71
C GLY A 257 6.70 3.50 -18.21
N LEU A 258 7.76 3.20 -17.45
CA LEU A 258 7.76 3.20 -16.00
C LEU A 258 8.03 4.61 -15.46
N GLY A 259 7.44 4.91 -14.31
CA GLY A 259 7.71 6.10 -13.50
C GLY A 259 8.82 5.85 -12.49
N VAL A 260 9.26 6.91 -11.82
CA VAL A 260 10.21 6.82 -10.70
C VAL A 260 9.44 6.58 -9.41
N ARG A 261 9.78 5.51 -8.71
CA ARG A 261 9.23 5.14 -7.39
C ARG A 261 10.13 5.63 -6.26
N ASP A 262 11.45 5.51 -6.44
CA ASP A 262 12.41 6.01 -5.44
C ASP A 262 13.76 6.39 -6.08
N LEU A 263 14.52 7.25 -5.39
CA LEU A 263 15.85 7.73 -5.78
C LEU A 263 16.86 7.55 -4.64
N CYS A 264 17.95 6.82 -4.87
CA CYS A 264 18.96 6.59 -3.83
C CYS A 264 20.37 6.99 -4.31
N PRO A 265 21.03 7.97 -3.67
CA PRO A 265 22.42 8.31 -3.96
C PRO A 265 23.38 7.14 -3.79
N HIS A 266 24.30 6.96 -4.74
CA HIS A 266 25.36 5.96 -4.66
C HIS A 266 26.64 6.46 -5.33
N GLY A 267 27.54 7.07 -4.55
CA GLY A 267 28.69 7.80 -5.09
C GLY A 267 28.21 9.03 -5.85
N ASP A 268 28.65 9.21 -7.09
CA ASP A 268 28.20 10.29 -7.98
C ASP A 268 26.96 9.93 -8.82
N ASP A 269 26.48 8.69 -8.70
CA ASP A 269 25.34 8.16 -9.42
C ASP A 269 24.06 8.28 -8.58
N LEU A 270 22.92 8.20 -9.26
CA LEU A 270 21.62 7.96 -8.63
C LEU A 270 21.08 6.60 -9.03
N LEU A 271 20.72 5.78 -8.05
CA LEU A 271 19.90 4.60 -8.26
C LEU A 271 18.44 5.03 -8.37
N VAL A 272 17.71 4.45 -9.32
CA VAL A 272 16.32 4.79 -9.63
C VAL A 272 15.50 3.52 -9.53
N LEU A 273 14.63 3.42 -8.53
CA LEU A 273 13.58 2.42 -8.52
C LEU A 273 12.49 2.85 -9.50
N ALA A 274 12.15 1.98 -10.45
CA ALA A 274 11.20 2.28 -11.50
C ALA A 274 10.08 1.24 -11.54
N GLY A 275 8.84 1.70 -11.66
CA GLY A 275 7.65 0.85 -11.65
C GLY A 275 6.47 1.45 -12.42
N PRO A 276 5.34 0.73 -12.51
CA PRO A 276 4.14 1.20 -13.21
C PRO A 276 3.61 2.53 -12.65
N THR A 277 2.97 3.34 -13.48
CA THR A 277 2.47 4.68 -13.10
C THR A 277 1.01 4.71 -12.63
N MET A 278 0.23 3.69 -13.00
CA MET A 278 -1.18 3.55 -12.66
C MET A 278 -1.37 2.33 -11.75
N ASP A 279 -2.61 2.10 -11.33
CA ASP A 279 -3.05 0.97 -10.49
C ASP A 279 -3.02 -0.38 -11.26
N LEU A 280 -1.83 -0.80 -11.70
CA LEU A 280 -1.58 -2.10 -12.31
C LEU A 280 -0.30 -2.72 -11.73
N ASP A 281 -0.33 -4.05 -11.65
CA ASP A 281 0.89 -4.81 -11.48
C ASP A 281 1.75 -4.74 -12.74
N GLY A 282 3.05 -4.63 -12.58
CA GLY A 282 3.96 -4.56 -13.71
C GLY A 282 5.43 -4.62 -13.30
N PRO A 283 6.32 -4.57 -14.29
CA PRO A 283 7.74 -4.78 -14.05
C PRO A 283 8.31 -3.69 -13.15
N VAL A 284 9.14 -4.13 -12.20
CA VAL A 284 9.89 -3.27 -11.29
C VAL A 284 11.37 -3.47 -11.53
N HIS A 285 12.08 -2.37 -11.73
CA HIS A 285 13.51 -2.39 -12.06
C HIS A 285 14.27 -1.38 -11.20
N VAL A 286 15.52 -1.69 -10.91
CA VAL A 286 16.49 -0.70 -10.41
C VAL A 286 17.38 -0.31 -11.57
N TYR A 287 17.40 0.98 -11.89
CA TYR A 287 18.32 1.58 -12.84
C TYR A 287 19.42 2.35 -12.11
N ARG A 288 20.53 2.59 -12.79
CA ARG A 288 21.58 3.50 -12.36
C ARG A 288 21.73 4.61 -13.39
N TRP A 289 21.47 5.84 -12.96
CA TRP A 289 21.78 7.05 -13.70
C TRP A 289 23.20 7.49 -13.34
N HIS A 290 24.11 7.26 -14.29
CA HIS A 290 25.54 7.51 -14.11
C HIS A 290 25.87 9.01 -14.08
N GLY A 291 26.66 9.42 -13.09
CA GLY A 291 27.14 10.80 -12.93
C GLY A 291 26.03 11.83 -12.69
N ALA A 292 24.85 11.40 -12.25
CA ALA A 292 23.68 12.24 -12.03
C ALA A 292 23.97 13.44 -11.12
N LEU A 293 24.75 13.23 -10.05
CA LEU A 293 25.06 14.28 -9.07
C LEU A 293 26.09 15.30 -9.58
N ARG A 294 26.76 14.99 -10.70
CA ARG A 294 27.71 15.90 -11.37
C ARG A 294 27.08 16.65 -12.54
N ALA A 295 25.85 16.32 -12.94
CA ALA A 295 25.17 17.00 -14.02
C ALA A 295 25.00 18.48 -13.68
N ASP A 296 25.41 19.37 -14.58
CA ASP A 296 25.32 20.82 -14.44
C ASP A 296 24.24 21.44 -15.33
N SER A 297 23.49 20.61 -16.04
CA SER A 297 22.47 21.00 -17.00
C SER A 297 21.39 19.90 -17.11
N PRO A 298 20.17 20.23 -17.57
CA PRO A 298 19.14 19.25 -17.87
C PRO A 298 19.64 18.12 -18.79
N GLN A 299 19.31 16.86 -18.47
CA GLN A 299 19.79 15.70 -19.21
C GLN A 299 18.65 14.87 -19.83
N VAL A 300 18.90 14.36 -21.04
CA VAL A 300 18.15 13.27 -21.66
C VAL A 300 18.91 11.97 -21.41
N VAL A 301 18.48 11.24 -20.40
CA VAL A 301 19.22 10.13 -19.80
C VAL A 301 18.83 8.80 -20.45
N ARG A 302 19.77 8.22 -21.20
CA ARG A 302 19.65 6.94 -21.93
C ARG A 302 21.03 6.44 -22.36
N GLY A 303 21.10 5.20 -22.83
CA GLY A 303 22.36 4.62 -23.32
C GLY A 303 23.38 4.54 -22.20
N ASP A 304 24.58 5.06 -22.42
CA ASP A 304 25.69 4.96 -21.45
C ASP A 304 25.44 5.74 -20.15
N LEU A 305 24.47 6.67 -20.14
CA LEU A 305 24.07 7.38 -18.92
C LEU A 305 23.11 6.57 -18.03
N LEU A 306 22.55 5.46 -18.53
CA LEU A 306 21.50 4.73 -17.84
C LEU A 306 21.62 3.22 -18.05
N THR A 307 21.98 2.51 -16.99
CA THR A 307 22.04 1.04 -16.97
C THR A 307 20.90 0.49 -16.13
N ARG A 308 20.38 -0.69 -16.52
CA ARG A 308 19.41 -1.45 -15.70
C ARG A 308 20.21 -2.45 -14.89
N GLU A 309 20.22 -2.27 -13.58
CA GLU A 309 21.05 -3.05 -12.66
C GLU A 309 20.35 -4.31 -12.18
N LEU A 310 19.05 -4.20 -11.85
CA LEU A 310 18.29 -5.29 -11.23
C LEU A 310 16.86 -5.34 -11.74
N ASP A 311 16.35 -6.57 -11.82
CA ASP A 311 14.92 -6.87 -11.91
C ASP A 311 14.44 -7.33 -10.53
N LEU A 312 13.43 -6.64 -9.98
CA LEU A 312 12.81 -6.97 -8.69
C LEU A 312 11.54 -7.79 -8.91
N PRO A 313 11.21 -8.72 -8.00
CA PRO A 313 9.96 -9.45 -8.06
C PRO A 313 8.78 -8.50 -7.84
N TYR A 314 7.66 -8.79 -8.50
CA TYR A 314 6.37 -8.14 -8.30
C TYR A 314 5.26 -9.20 -8.31
N GLY A 315 4.24 -9.01 -7.49
CA GLY A 315 3.08 -9.90 -7.38
C GLY A 315 1.85 -9.43 -8.16
N ASP A 316 0.73 -10.12 -7.96
CA ASP A 316 -0.61 -9.72 -8.41
C ASP A 316 -1.34 -9.08 -7.23
N GLY A 317 -1.33 -7.74 -7.17
CA GLY A 317 -1.84 -6.94 -6.06
C GLY A 317 -1.03 -7.05 -4.75
N HIS A 318 0.26 -7.41 -4.83
CA HIS A 318 1.17 -7.44 -3.69
C HIS A 318 2.65 -7.35 -4.14
N ASP A 319 3.55 -7.13 -3.17
CA ASP A 319 4.99 -6.96 -3.35
C ASP A 319 5.35 -5.86 -4.35
N HIS A 320 4.64 -4.73 -4.28
CA HIS A 320 5.00 -3.50 -4.99
C HIS A 320 6.14 -2.85 -4.24
N ALA A 321 7.35 -2.93 -4.80
CA ALA A 321 8.49 -2.26 -4.19
C ALA A 321 8.32 -0.76 -4.37
N GLU A 322 8.40 -0.01 -3.27
CA GLU A 322 8.20 1.44 -3.27
C GLU A 322 9.45 2.18 -2.77
N GLY A 323 10.24 1.59 -1.86
CA GLY A 323 11.44 2.24 -1.32
C GLY A 323 12.70 1.40 -1.45
N ILE A 324 13.84 2.06 -1.70
CA ILE A 324 15.18 1.45 -1.71
C ILE A 324 16.19 2.21 -0.83
N GLY A 325 17.07 1.49 -0.13
CA GLY A 325 18.17 2.09 0.64
C GLY A 325 19.46 1.29 0.49
N VAL A 326 20.60 1.95 0.32
CA VAL A 326 21.91 1.27 0.25
C VAL A 326 22.36 0.84 1.64
N LEU A 327 22.71 -0.43 1.81
CA LEU A 327 23.26 -1.00 3.05
C LEU A 327 24.78 -1.21 2.95
N GLY A 328 25.47 -0.92 4.06
CA GLY A 328 26.89 -1.27 4.28
C GLY A 328 27.89 -0.44 3.47
N PRO A 329 29.21 -0.70 3.64
CA PRO A 329 30.25 -0.04 2.85
C PRO A 329 30.24 -0.49 1.38
N ALA A 330 30.85 0.32 0.51
CA ALA A 330 30.82 0.20 -0.96
C ALA A 330 31.50 -1.07 -1.56
N ASP A 331 32.10 -1.93 -0.74
CA ASP A 331 32.87 -3.09 -1.20
C ASP A 331 31.98 -4.25 -1.71
N GLY A 332 30.66 -4.06 -1.64
CA GLY A 332 29.65 -4.87 -2.28
C GLY A 332 28.27 -4.30 -1.94
N PRO A 333 27.82 -3.23 -2.62
CA PRO A 333 26.64 -2.50 -2.20
C PRO A 333 25.42 -3.42 -2.28
N ARG A 334 24.63 -3.42 -1.21
CA ARG A 334 23.36 -4.13 -1.15
C ARG A 334 22.25 -3.08 -1.07
N LEU A 335 21.09 -3.40 -1.64
CA LEU A 335 19.89 -2.59 -1.46
C LEU A 335 18.95 -3.29 -0.51
N LEU A 336 18.51 -2.56 0.51
CA LEU A 336 17.28 -2.85 1.22
C LEU A 336 16.11 -2.39 0.37
N VAL A 337 15.10 -3.23 0.22
CA VAL A 337 13.87 -2.96 -0.54
C VAL A 337 12.66 -3.13 0.37
N VAL A 338 11.81 -2.11 0.44
CA VAL A 338 10.54 -2.13 1.18
C VAL A 338 9.34 -2.06 0.23
N TYR A 339 8.17 -2.40 0.74
CA TYR A 339 6.96 -2.62 -0.04
C TYR A 339 5.76 -1.94 0.60
N ASP A 340 4.91 -1.33 -0.22
CA ASP A 340 3.65 -0.71 0.21
C ASP A 340 2.54 -1.74 0.43
N SER A 341 2.50 -2.80 -0.38
CA SER A 341 1.55 -3.91 -0.20
C SER A 341 2.29 -5.24 -0.05
N PRO A 342 3.00 -5.49 1.08
CA PRO A 342 3.76 -6.71 1.26
C PRO A 342 2.86 -7.95 1.16
N SER A 343 3.33 -8.98 0.46
CA SER A 343 2.60 -10.24 0.42
C SER A 343 2.46 -10.85 1.81
N PRO A 344 1.46 -11.73 2.04
CA PRO A 344 1.33 -12.43 3.32
C PRO A 344 2.58 -13.21 3.74
N ALA A 345 3.46 -13.59 2.80
CA ALA A 345 4.73 -14.26 3.11
C ALA A 345 5.78 -13.32 3.74
N ARG A 346 5.61 -12.00 3.60
CA ARG A 346 6.46 -10.98 4.23
C ARG A 346 5.93 -10.53 5.59
N LEU A 347 4.76 -10.99 6.00
CA LEU A 347 4.17 -10.68 7.31
C LEU A 347 4.43 -11.87 8.23
N THR A 348 5.17 -11.64 9.30
CA THR A 348 5.51 -12.69 10.28
C THR A 348 4.46 -12.78 11.39
N ASP A 349 4.40 -13.91 12.07
CA ASP A 349 3.42 -14.16 13.16
C ASP A 349 3.57 -13.16 14.33
N ASP A 350 4.78 -12.61 14.54
CA ASP A 350 5.04 -11.56 15.54
C ASP A 350 4.64 -10.15 15.06
N GLY A 351 4.04 -10.04 13.87
CA GLY A 351 3.58 -8.78 13.27
C GLY A 351 4.71 -7.91 12.72
N SER A 352 5.88 -8.49 12.45
CA SER A 352 6.96 -7.81 11.75
C SER A 352 6.78 -7.89 10.23
N VAL A 353 7.45 -6.99 9.51
CA VAL A 353 7.46 -6.96 8.04
C VAL A 353 8.85 -7.35 7.52
N LEU A 354 8.91 -8.19 6.48
CA LEU A 354 10.16 -8.61 5.86
C LEU A 354 10.51 -7.73 4.66
N ALA A 355 11.61 -7.00 4.79
CA ALA A 355 12.26 -6.28 3.70
C ALA A 355 13.29 -7.19 2.99
N ASP A 356 13.51 -6.97 1.69
CA ASP A 356 14.50 -7.73 0.92
C ASP A 356 15.85 -7.05 0.93
N VAL A 357 16.91 -7.85 0.99
CA VAL A 357 18.28 -7.41 0.74
C VAL A 357 18.73 -8.03 -0.57
N VAL A 358 18.95 -7.19 -1.57
CA VAL A 358 19.41 -7.58 -2.91
C VAL A 358 20.83 -7.08 -3.13
N ARG A 359 21.64 -7.87 -3.83
CA ARG A 359 23.01 -7.47 -4.17
C ARG A 359 22.98 -6.59 -5.42
N LEU A 360 23.59 -5.41 -5.37
CA LEU A 360 23.83 -4.63 -6.59
C LEU A 360 24.99 -5.26 -7.36
N PRO A 361 24.91 -5.33 -8.70
CA PRO A 361 26.07 -5.67 -9.51
C PRO A 361 27.15 -4.62 -9.21
N GLY A 362 28.37 -5.08 -8.87
CA GLY A 362 29.49 -4.16 -8.66
C GLY A 362 29.71 -3.35 -9.93
N ALA A 363 29.96 -2.04 -9.81
CA ALA A 363 30.18 -1.17 -10.96
C ALA A 363 31.25 -1.75 -11.89
N PRO A 364 30.90 -2.24 -13.11
CA PRO A 364 31.90 -2.81 -13.98
C PRO A 364 32.56 -1.67 -14.77
N GLY A 365 33.88 -1.55 -14.63
CA GLY A 365 34.66 -0.96 -15.72
C GLY A 365 34.42 -1.77 -16.99
N GLY A 366 33.81 -1.12 -17.99
CA GLY A 366 33.78 -1.48 -19.41
C GLY A 366 33.45 -2.92 -19.80
N SER A 367 32.25 -3.16 -20.33
CA SER A 367 32.03 -3.56 -21.75
C SER A 367 30.59 -4.04 -22.05
N ALA A 368 29.98 -3.32 -23.00
CA ALA A 368 29.00 -3.66 -24.05
C ALA A 368 27.68 -4.44 -23.76
N PRO A 369 26.60 -4.13 -24.53
CA PRO A 369 25.23 -4.56 -24.25
C PRO A 369 24.86 -5.87 -24.95
N ASP A 370 24.04 -6.71 -24.30
CA ASP A 370 23.42 -7.86 -24.95
C ASP A 370 22.03 -7.53 -25.51
N THR A 371 21.83 -8.01 -26.73
CA THR A 371 20.74 -7.75 -27.65
C THR A 371 19.58 -8.72 -27.47
N GLY A 372 18.37 -8.14 -27.42
CA GLY A 372 17.04 -8.71 -27.64
C GLY A 372 16.84 -10.22 -27.86
N GLY A 373 15.93 -10.78 -27.06
CA GLY A 373 15.21 -12.02 -27.38
C GLY A 373 13.80 -12.01 -26.77
N VAL A 374 12.78 -12.02 -27.62
CA VAL A 374 11.36 -12.17 -27.24
C VAL A 374 11.08 -13.65 -26.95
N PRO A 375 10.41 -14.03 -25.84
CA PRO A 375 9.93 -15.40 -25.68
C PRO A 375 8.52 -15.56 -26.25
N SER A 376 8.38 -16.53 -27.15
CA SER A 376 7.15 -17.10 -27.69
C SER A 376 6.34 -17.84 -26.60
N ALA A 377 5.02 -17.73 -26.69
CA ALA A 377 4.05 -18.44 -25.87
C ALA A 377 4.10 -19.97 -26.07
N GLN A 378 3.88 -20.73 -24.99
CA GLN A 378 3.49 -22.15 -25.04
C GLN A 378 2.26 -22.38 -24.15
N GLU A 379 1.25 -23.04 -24.73
CA GLU A 379 0.02 -23.50 -24.07
C GLU A 379 0.26 -24.72 -23.15
N PRO A 380 -0.61 -24.98 -22.16
CA PRO A 380 -0.50 -26.13 -21.26
C PRO A 380 -1.30 -27.35 -21.77
N PRO A 381 -0.92 -28.59 -21.42
CA PRO A 381 -1.75 -29.76 -21.70
C PRO A 381 -2.80 -29.99 -20.60
N ALA A 382 -3.93 -30.55 -21.04
CA ALA A 382 -5.10 -30.87 -20.23
C ALA A 382 -5.07 -32.30 -19.65
N GLY A 383 -5.71 -32.45 -18.50
CA GLY A 383 -6.56 -33.62 -18.19
C GLY A 383 -6.02 -34.66 -17.19
N SER A 384 -6.71 -34.76 -16.04
CA SER A 384 -7.03 -36.06 -15.44
C SER A 384 -8.27 -35.95 -14.56
N ALA A 385 -9.13 -36.96 -14.67
CA ALA A 385 -10.52 -37.01 -14.23
C ALA A 385 -10.71 -37.53 -12.79
N ALA A 386 -11.94 -37.34 -12.32
CA ALA A 386 -12.45 -37.53 -10.96
C ALA A 386 -12.54 -39.00 -10.48
N ARG A 387 -12.44 -39.17 -9.15
CA ARG A 387 -13.01 -40.30 -8.41
C ARG A 387 -13.91 -39.75 -7.29
N GLY A 388 -15.06 -40.39 -7.09
CA GLY A 388 -16.16 -39.95 -6.23
C GLY A 388 -15.78 -39.79 -4.75
N ALA A 389 -16.27 -38.71 -4.13
CA ALA A 389 -16.00 -38.36 -2.75
C ALA A 389 -17.16 -38.78 -1.83
N ALA A 390 -16.81 -39.43 -0.73
CA ALA A 390 -17.63 -39.50 0.47
C ALA A 390 -17.97 -38.08 0.95
N SER A 391 -19.12 -37.91 1.63
CA SER A 391 -19.51 -36.62 2.22
C SER A 391 -18.38 -36.09 3.12
N PRO A 392 -17.93 -34.84 2.94
CA PRO A 392 -16.87 -34.29 3.76
C PRO A 392 -17.35 -34.17 5.21
N ASP A 393 -16.51 -34.61 6.16
CA ASP A 393 -16.73 -34.49 7.60
C ASP A 393 -16.67 -33.01 8.01
N VAL A 394 -17.80 -32.32 7.89
CA VAL A 394 -17.93 -30.87 8.11
C VAL A 394 -18.69 -30.61 9.41
N HIS A 395 -18.17 -29.74 10.27
CA HIS A 395 -18.81 -29.33 11.52
C HIS A 395 -18.54 -27.87 11.87
N LEU A 396 -19.37 -27.31 12.75
CA LEU A 396 -19.28 -25.93 13.22
C LEU A 396 -18.60 -25.87 14.59
N ARG A 397 -17.51 -25.08 14.71
CA ARG A 397 -16.80 -24.83 15.98
C ARG A 397 -16.97 -23.38 16.43
N GLU A 398 -17.03 -23.17 17.75
CA GLU A 398 -16.98 -21.83 18.32
C GLU A 398 -15.65 -21.15 17.99
N ILE A 399 -15.69 -19.82 17.81
CA ILE A 399 -14.48 -19.05 17.55
C ILE A 399 -13.90 -18.59 18.89
N THR A 400 -12.85 -19.27 19.31
CA THR A 400 -12.06 -18.95 20.51
C THR A 400 -10.76 -18.26 20.09
N ASP A 401 -9.99 -17.75 21.04
CA ASP A 401 -8.71 -17.11 20.72
C ASP A 401 -7.74 -18.09 20.03
N ASP A 402 -7.78 -19.36 20.40
CA ASP A 402 -6.94 -20.44 19.81
C ASP A 402 -7.16 -20.66 18.31
N ASN A 403 -8.36 -20.36 17.79
CA ASN A 403 -8.68 -20.60 16.37
C ASN A 403 -9.03 -19.32 15.60
N ARG A 404 -9.06 -18.17 16.27
CA ARG A 404 -9.48 -16.89 15.70
C ARG A 404 -8.62 -16.47 14.52
N GLU A 405 -7.31 -16.65 14.64
CA GLU A 405 -6.36 -16.26 13.59
C GLU A 405 -6.51 -17.14 12.33
N ALA A 406 -6.54 -18.46 12.51
CA ALA A 406 -6.73 -19.39 11.41
C ALA A 406 -8.05 -19.16 10.67
N VAL A 407 -9.11 -18.80 11.39
CA VAL A 407 -10.43 -18.46 10.82
C VAL A 407 -10.40 -17.09 10.13
N ARG A 408 -9.65 -16.11 10.64
CA ARG A 408 -9.40 -14.82 9.97
C ARG A 408 -8.56 -14.95 8.69
N ALA A 409 -7.74 -15.99 8.57
CA ALA A 409 -6.91 -16.26 7.39
C ALA A 409 -7.69 -16.81 6.18
N LEU A 410 -8.96 -17.20 6.35
CA LEU A 410 -9.78 -17.74 5.26
C LEU A 410 -10.02 -16.71 4.14
N ARG A 411 -9.96 -17.14 2.87
CA ARG A 411 -10.14 -16.25 1.70
C ARG A 411 -11.09 -16.85 0.66
N VAL A 412 -11.96 -16.04 0.05
CA VAL A 412 -12.76 -16.44 -1.14
C VAL A 412 -12.04 -16.14 -2.45
N ARG A 413 -12.46 -16.77 -3.56
CA ARG A 413 -11.92 -16.50 -4.90
C ARG A 413 -12.17 -15.04 -5.29
N GLY A 414 -11.26 -14.44 -6.08
CA GLY A 414 -11.31 -13.03 -6.46
C GLY A 414 -12.66 -12.57 -7.03
N ARG A 415 -13.31 -13.39 -7.86
CA ARG A 415 -14.63 -13.08 -8.46
C ARG A 415 -15.80 -13.04 -7.46
N GLN A 416 -15.61 -13.59 -6.26
CA GLN A 416 -16.60 -13.64 -5.18
C GLN A 416 -16.31 -12.65 -4.04
N LYS A 417 -15.13 -12.00 -4.02
CA LYS A 417 -14.77 -11.00 -2.99
C LYS A 417 -15.79 -9.86 -2.89
N ARG A 418 -16.45 -9.50 -4.00
CA ARG A 418 -17.51 -8.48 -4.03
C ARG A 418 -18.80 -8.89 -3.31
N PHE A 419 -19.04 -10.18 -3.08
CA PHE A 419 -20.30 -10.70 -2.54
C PHE A 419 -20.20 -11.16 -1.07
N VAL A 420 -18.99 -11.22 -0.49
CA VAL A 420 -18.77 -11.72 0.88
C VAL A 420 -17.65 -10.92 1.54
N ALA A 421 -17.92 -10.27 2.68
CA ALA A 421 -16.88 -9.59 3.45
C ALA A 421 -15.88 -10.58 4.07
N SER A 422 -14.69 -10.08 4.40
CA SER A 422 -13.69 -10.86 5.15
C SER A 422 -14.22 -11.29 6.51
N VAL A 423 -13.64 -12.34 7.07
CA VAL A 423 -13.98 -12.83 8.42
C VAL A 423 -13.68 -11.77 9.48
N SER A 424 -12.55 -11.06 9.37
CA SER A 424 -12.19 -9.96 10.29
C SER A 424 -13.23 -8.84 10.28
N ARG A 425 -13.72 -8.43 9.10
CA ARG A 425 -14.81 -7.46 8.99
C ARG A 425 -16.10 -8.00 9.57
N SER A 426 -16.44 -9.27 9.29
CA SER A 426 -17.64 -9.92 9.83
C SER A 426 -17.66 -9.96 11.36
N LEU A 427 -16.51 -10.20 12.01
CA LEU A 427 -16.39 -10.14 13.47
C LEU A 427 -16.51 -8.71 14.02
N ARG A 428 -15.97 -7.71 13.30
CA ARG A 428 -16.13 -6.29 13.65
C ARG A 428 -17.58 -5.84 13.52
N ASP A 429 -18.26 -6.22 12.45
CA ASP A 429 -19.68 -5.93 12.21
C ASP A 429 -20.55 -6.53 13.33
N ALA A 430 -20.24 -7.75 13.78
CA ALA A 430 -20.91 -8.39 14.91
C ALA A 430 -20.69 -7.63 16.23
N ALA A 431 -19.45 -7.22 16.52
CA ALA A 431 -19.13 -6.45 17.72
C ALA A 431 -19.77 -5.04 17.72
N GLY A 432 -19.85 -4.39 16.56
CA GLY A 432 -20.50 -3.08 16.39
C GLY A 432 -22.03 -3.14 16.40
N THR A 433 -22.63 -4.33 16.23
CA THR A 433 -24.09 -4.50 16.10
C THR A 433 -24.65 -5.58 17.04
N PRO A 434 -24.43 -5.51 18.36
CA PRO A 434 -24.89 -6.54 19.30
C PRO A 434 -26.41 -6.72 19.29
N LYS A 435 -27.16 -5.65 18.98
CA LYS A 435 -28.62 -5.62 18.81
C LYS A 435 -29.15 -6.52 17.67
N ALA A 436 -28.29 -6.97 16.76
CA ALA A 436 -28.64 -7.95 15.72
C ALA A 436 -28.59 -9.41 16.22
N GLU A 437 -28.23 -9.64 17.49
CA GLU A 437 -28.01 -10.96 18.09
C GLU A 437 -27.13 -11.85 17.19
N PRO A 438 -25.88 -11.42 16.88
CA PRO A 438 -25.01 -12.15 15.96
C PRO A 438 -24.57 -13.49 16.55
N TRP A 439 -24.83 -14.57 15.83
CA TRP A 439 -24.35 -15.92 16.11
C TRP A 439 -23.39 -16.34 14.99
N TYR A 440 -22.15 -16.69 15.31
CA TYR A 440 -21.16 -17.07 14.31
C TYR A 440 -20.35 -18.30 14.73
N ARG A 441 -19.89 -19.05 13.73
CA ARG A 441 -19.07 -20.25 13.90
C ARG A 441 -18.01 -20.35 12.80
N ALA A 442 -16.89 -20.96 13.14
CA ALA A 442 -15.93 -21.44 12.17
C ALA A 442 -16.45 -22.75 11.56
N VAL A 443 -16.28 -22.93 10.25
CA VAL A 443 -16.59 -24.17 9.54
C VAL A 443 -15.30 -24.97 9.43
N TYR A 444 -15.32 -26.19 9.92
CA TYR A 444 -14.20 -27.12 9.87
C TYR A 444 -14.49 -28.28 8.92
N CYS A 445 -13.45 -28.84 8.32
CA CYS A 445 -13.47 -30.14 7.67
C CYS A 445 -12.41 -31.02 8.34
N GLY A 446 -12.82 -31.98 9.18
CA GLY A 446 -11.91 -32.58 10.16
C GLY A 446 -11.36 -31.52 11.12
N ASP A 447 -10.03 -31.39 11.22
CA ASP A 447 -9.38 -30.39 12.09
C ASP A 447 -8.96 -29.09 11.38
N GLU A 448 -9.22 -28.97 10.08
CA GLU A 448 -8.84 -27.80 9.30
C GLU A 448 -9.98 -26.77 9.22
N PRO A 449 -9.75 -25.48 9.49
CA PRO A 449 -10.73 -24.44 9.24
C PRO A 449 -10.86 -24.19 7.73
N VAL A 450 -12.07 -24.34 7.20
CA VAL A 450 -12.38 -24.26 5.77
C VAL A 450 -13.41 -23.19 5.42
N GLY A 451 -14.03 -22.56 6.41
CA GLY A 451 -15.06 -21.55 6.20
C GLY A 451 -15.50 -20.82 7.46
N PHE A 452 -16.45 -19.92 7.29
CA PHE A 452 -17.03 -19.10 8.34
C PHE A 452 -18.52 -18.88 8.05
N VAL A 453 -19.34 -18.89 9.10
CA VAL A 453 -20.78 -18.64 9.01
C VAL A 453 -21.21 -17.66 10.10
N MET A 454 -22.13 -16.77 9.76
CA MET A 454 -22.73 -15.82 10.70
C MET A 454 -24.22 -15.62 10.40
N LEU A 455 -25.03 -15.64 11.44
CA LEU A 455 -26.47 -15.41 11.42
C LEU A 455 -26.83 -14.28 12.38
N SER A 456 -27.89 -13.55 12.08
CA SER A 456 -28.68 -12.86 13.09
C SER A 456 -29.66 -13.86 13.69
N TRP A 457 -29.54 -14.14 14.99
CA TRP A 457 -30.27 -15.19 15.68
C TRP A 457 -31.45 -14.61 16.48
N LYS A 458 -32.65 -14.59 15.88
CA LYS A 458 -33.88 -14.06 16.49
C LYS A 458 -33.68 -12.70 17.19
N PRO A 459 -33.19 -11.66 16.48
CA PRO A 459 -32.96 -10.37 17.10
C PRO A 459 -34.24 -9.83 17.76
N ARG A 460 -34.09 -9.12 18.88
CA ARG A 460 -35.23 -8.58 19.64
C ARG A 460 -35.89 -7.38 18.96
N ARG A 461 -35.16 -6.69 18.07
CA ARG A 461 -35.55 -5.46 17.37
C ARG A 461 -35.00 -5.48 15.94
N GLY A 462 -35.49 -4.58 15.08
CA GLY A 462 -35.05 -4.45 13.68
C GLY A 462 -35.84 -5.32 12.69
N ARG A 463 -35.47 -5.23 11.41
CA ARG A 463 -36.18 -5.84 10.27
C ARG A 463 -36.38 -7.35 10.38
N TYR A 464 -35.43 -8.04 10.99
CA TYR A 464 -35.46 -9.51 11.13
C TYR A 464 -35.90 -9.97 12.52
N ARG A 465 -36.64 -9.12 13.26
CA ARG A 465 -37.09 -9.41 14.62
C ARG A 465 -37.74 -10.79 14.74
N GLY A 466 -37.23 -11.62 15.64
CA GLY A 466 -37.74 -12.97 15.91
C GLY A 466 -37.49 -13.99 14.80
N ARG A 467 -36.67 -13.67 13.78
CA ARG A 467 -36.35 -14.56 12.65
C ARG A 467 -34.87 -14.90 12.60
N HIS A 468 -34.52 -15.93 11.81
CA HIS A 468 -33.13 -16.31 11.53
C HIS A 468 -32.71 -15.76 10.17
N PHE A 469 -31.64 -14.99 10.15
CA PHE A 469 -31.11 -14.40 8.93
C PHE A 469 -29.65 -14.79 8.75
N LEU A 470 -29.33 -15.55 7.69
CA LEU A 470 -27.97 -15.85 7.28
C LEU A 470 -27.32 -14.59 6.73
N TRP A 471 -26.45 -14.01 7.55
CA TRP A 471 -25.75 -12.76 7.29
C TRP A 471 -24.44 -13.00 6.52
N ARG A 472 -23.69 -14.06 6.83
CA ARG A 472 -22.48 -14.44 6.09
C ARG A 472 -22.37 -15.94 5.93
N LEU A 473 -22.00 -16.38 4.74
CA LEU A 473 -21.49 -17.73 4.48
C LEU A 473 -20.24 -17.61 3.60
N LEU A 474 -19.11 -18.05 4.15
CA LEU A 474 -17.82 -18.00 3.50
C LEU A 474 -17.20 -19.39 3.48
N ILE A 475 -16.84 -19.90 2.31
CA ILE A 475 -16.00 -21.10 2.15
C ILE A 475 -14.71 -20.69 1.47
N ASP A 476 -13.58 -21.07 2.07
CA ASP A 476 -12.26 -20.73 1.57
C ASP A 476 -12.02 -21.31 0.18
N LYS A 477 -11.37 -20.51 -0.68
CA LYS A 477 -11.13 -20.77 -2.12
C LYS A 477 -10.50 -22.12 -2.39
N ARG A 478 -9.68 -22.62 -1.45
CA ARG A 478 -8.98 -23.92 -1.51
C ARG A 478 -9.96 -25.10 -1.42
N TYR A 479 -11.11 -24.88 -0.79
CA TYR A 479 -12.08 -25.91 -0.43
C TYR A 479 -13.44 -25.76 -1.15
N GLN A 480 -13.62 -24.73 -1.99
CA GLN A 480 -14.81 -24.54 -2.80
C GLN A 480 -15.02 -25.67 -3.83
N GLY A 481 -16.28 -25.93 -4.19
CA GLY A 481 -16.64 -26.97 -5.18
C GLY A 481 -16.72 -28.39 -4.62
N ARG A 482 -16.48 -28.58 -3.31
CA ARG A 482 -16.47 -29.89 -2.63
C ARG A 482 -17.74 -30.20 -1.83
N GLY A 483 -18.81 -29.42 -2.03
CA GLY A 483 -20.09 -29.61 -1.30
C GLY A 483 -20.14 -29.02 0.13
N ILE A 484 -19.06 -28.43 0.64
CA ILE A 484 -18.98 -27.91 2.02
C ILE A 484 -20.07 -26.85 2.31
N GLY A 485 -20.28 -25.89 1.41
CA GLY A 485 -21.33 -24.87 1.61
C GLY A 485 -22.73 -25.47 1.74
N ARG A 486 -23.01 -26.58 1.04
CA ARG A 486 -24.27 -27.32 1.18
C ARG A 486 -24.36 -28.01 2.54
N ALA A 487 -23.27 -28.65 2.99
CA ALA A 487 -23.20 -29.29 4.30
C ALA A 487 -23.41 -28.29 5.46
N VAL A 488 -22.82 -27.08 5.35
CA VAL A 488 -23.03 -26.00 6.31
C VAL A 488 -24.49 -25.57 6.34
N LEU A 489 -25.10 -25.28 5.20
CA LEU A 489 -26.51 -24.88 5.14
C LEU A 489 -27.43 -25.97 5.72
N THR A 490 -27.15 -27.25 5.49
CA THR A 490 -27.92 -28.35 6.09
C THR A 490 -27.84 -28.31 7.62
N GLN A 491 -26.65 -28.16 8.20
CA GLN A 491 -26.50 -28.05 9.66
C GLN A 491 -27.22 -26.81 10.23
N LEU A 492 -27.15 -25.67 9.55
CA LEU A 492 -27.88 -24.46 9.96
C LEU A 492 -29.39 -24.68 9.95
N VAL A 493 -29.91 -25.38 8.95
CA VAL A 493 -31.34 -25.71 8.88
C VAL A 493 -31.76 -26.57 10.06
N ASP A 494 -30.96 -27.56 10.44
CA ASP A 494 -31.24 -28.42 11.60
C ASP A 494 -31.20 -27.62 12.91
N LEU A 495 -30.22 -26.72 13.07
CA LEU A 495 -30.14 -25.81 14.22
C LEU A 495 -31.34 -24.86 14.30
N VAL A 496 -31.73 -24.26 13.18
CA VAL A 496 -32.89 -23.36 13.10
C VAL A 496 -34.20 -24.10 13.39
N ARG A 497 -34.36 -25.33 12.91
CA ARG A 497 -35.52 -26.18 13.22
C ARG A 497 -35.58 -26.56 14.69
N ALA A 498 -34.44 -26.95 15.27
CA ALA A 498 -34.34 -27.27 16.70
C ALA A 498 -34.69 -26.05 17.58
N ASP A 499 -34.40 -24.85 17.10
CA ASP A 499 -34.78 -23.58 17.74
C ASP A 499 -36.25 -23.16 17.44
N GLY A 500 -37.01 -23.97 16.69
CA GLY A 500 -38.41 -23.71 16.34
C GLY A 500 -38.61 -22.69 15.21
N GLY A 501 -37.58 -22.40 14.42
CA GLY A 501 -37.68 -21.56 13.23
C GLY A 501 -38.44 -22.24 12.09
N THR A 502 -39.34 -21.50 11.46
CA THR A 502 -40.16 -21.96 10.32
C THR A 502 -39.61 -21.52 8.97
N GLU A 503 -38.54 -20.73 8.96
CA GLU A 503 -37.85 -20.25 7.78
C GLU A 503 -36.40 -19.85 8.11
N LEU A 504 -35.53 -19.88 7.09
CA LEU A 504 -34.22 -19.25 7.10
C LEU A 504 -34.19 -18.19 6.00
N LEU A 505 -33.83 -16.96 6.37
CA LEU A 505 -33.72 -15.82 5.46
C LEU A 505 -32.25 -15.57 5.09
N THR A 506 -32.01 -15.00 3.93
CA THR A 506 -30.71 -14.41 3.54
C THR A 506 -30.96 -13.35 2.47
N SER A 507 -29.95 -12.64 2.01
CA SER A 507 -30.04 -11.70 0.90
C SER A 507 -28.86 -11.89 -0.04
N TYR A 508 -29.00 -11.43 -1.28
CA TYR A 508 -27.89 -11.39 -2.22
C TYR A 508 -27.96 -10.20 -3.17
N GLU A 509 -26.80 -9.68 -3.55
CA GLU A 509 -26.68 -8.69 -4.60
C GLU A 509 -26.83 -9.34 -6.00
N PRO A 510 -27.77 -8.87 -6.85
CA PRO A 510 -27.94 -9.38 -8.21
C PRO A 510 -26.70 -9.13 -9.09
N GLY A 511 -26.24 -10.17 -9.80
CA GLY A 511 -25.11 -10.00 -10.73
C GLY A 511 -24.57 -11.31 -11.31
N LYS A 512 -23.87 -11.21 -12.45
CA LYS A 512 -23.25 -12.37 -13.13
C LYS A 512 -22.20 -13.03 -12.22
N GLY A 513 -22.45 -14.26 -11.78
CA GLY A 513 -21.57 -14.98 -10.84
C GLY A 513 -21.85 -14.72 -9.36
N GLY A 514 -22.99 -14.10 -9.02
CA GLY A 514 -23.48 -13.98 -7.65
C GLY A 514 -23.93 -15.31 -7.05
N PRO A 515 -24.29 -15.34 -5.75
CA PRO A 515 -24.59 -16.57 -5.04
C PRO A 515 -25.99 -17.13 -5.32
N TRP A 516 -26.82 -16.45 -6.13
CA TRP A 516 -28.19 -16.88 -6.45
C TRP A 516 -28.30 -18.34 -6.92
N PRO A 517 -27.55 -18.82 -7.93
CA PRO A 517 -27.66 -20.21 -8.37
C PRO A 517 -27.30 -21.23 -7.29
N PHE A 518 -26.51 -20.84 -6.28
CA PHE A 518 -26.20 -21.70 -5.13
C PHE A 518 -27.39 -21.78 -4.17
N TYR A 519 -27.97 -20.65 -3.79
CA TYR A 519 -29.13 -20.61 -2.89
C TYR A 519 -30.40 -21.22 -3.53
N GLU A 520 -30.64 -20.94 -4.81
CA GLU A 520 -31.75 -21.50 -5.58
C GLU A 520 -31.70 -23.03 -5.61
N ARG A 521 -30.53 -23.62 -5.93
CA ARG A 521 -30.35 -25.08 -5.93
C ARG A 521 -30.51 -25.73 -4.56
N PHE A 522 -30.32 -24.97 -3.48
CA PHE A 522 -30.56 -25.45 -2.12
C PHE A 522 -32.06 -25.40 -1.73
N GLY A 523 -32.85 -24.57 -2.39
CA GLY A 523 -34.30 -24.45 -2.18
C GLY A 523 -34.78 -23.07 -1.71
N PHE A 524 -33.90 -22.06 -1.65
CA PHE A 524 -34.30 -20.69 -1.36
C PHE A 524 -35.11 -20.10 -2.52
N ARG A 525 -36.06 -19.21 -2.20
CA ARG A 525 -36.90 -18.49 -3.16
C ARG A 525 -36.90 -16.99 -2.84
N PRO A 526 -36.96 -16.09 -3.83
CA PRO A 526 -37.09 -14.66 -3.57
C PRO A 526 -38.39 -14.38 -2.82
N THR A 527 -38.36 -13.44 -1.87
CA THR A 527 -39.57 -12.99 -1.15
C THR A 527 -40.31 -11.88 -1.89
N GLY A 528 -39.64 -11.21 -2.83
CA GLY A 528 -40.10 -9.97 -3.47
C GLY A 528 -39.70 -8.70 -2.69
N GLU A 529 -39.01 -8.85 -1.56
CA GLU A 529 -38.45 -7.73 -0.81
C GLU A 529 -37.00 -7.45 -1.19
N GLU A 530 -36.59 -6.19 -1.08
CA GLU A 530 -35.20 -5.76 -1.20
C GLU A 530 -34.69 -5.15 0.12
N ASP A 531 -33.40 -5.32 0.42
CA ASP A 531 -32.70 -4.77 1.58
C ASP A 531 -31.36 -4.19 1.11
N ASP A 532 -31.19 -2.87 1.19
CA ASP A 532 -29.99 -2.16 0.70
C ASP A 532 -29.54 -2.55 -0.73
N GLY A 533 -30.50 -2.83 -1.62
CA GLY A 533 -30.25 -3.25 -3.02
C GLY A 533 -29.98 -4.75 -3.20
N GLU A 534 -30.05 -5.54 -2.13
CA GLU A 534 -29.98 -7.00 -2.18
C GLU A 534 -31.39 -7.62 -2.19
N ILE A 535 -31.57 -8.67 -2.99
CA ILE A 535 -32.84 -9.41 -3.06
C ILE A 535 -32.92 -10.36 -1.86
N VAL A 536 -33.97 -10.22 -1.06
CA VAL A 536 -34.21 -11.08 0.09
C VAL A 536 -34.73 -12.45 -0.37
N LEU A 537 -34.10 -13.49 0.16
CA LEU A 537 -34.40 -14.89 -0.10
C LEU A 537 -34.95 -15.56 1.15
N ARG A 538 -35.86 -16.52 0.94
CA ARG A 538 -36.44 -17.35 1.98
C ARG A 538 -36.32 -18.83 1.64
N LEU A 539 -35.84 -19.61 2.59
CA LEU A 539 -35.98 -21.06 2.62
C LEU A 539 -37.08 -21.41 3.62
N PRO A 540 -38.27 -21.87 3.17
CA PRO A 540 -39.29 -22.37 4.07
C PRO A 540 -38.82 -23.64 4.77
N LEU A 541 -38.97 -23.70 6.09
CA LEU A 541 -38.67 -24.87 6.92
C LEU A 541 -40.00 -25.38 7.48
N PRO A 542 -40.78 -26.14 6.69
CA PRO A 542 -42.00 -26.74 7.19
C PRO A 542 -41.68 -27.58 8.44
N ALA A 543 -42.60 -27.56 9.40
CA ALA A 543 -42.54 -28.44 10.56
C ALA A 543 -42.41 -29.90 10.07
N PRO A 544 -41.59 -30.72 10.75
CA PRO A 544 -41.40 -32.12 10.37
C PRO A 544 -42.72 -32.90 10.31
#